data_AF-A0A960H6R4-F1
#
_entry.id   AF-A0A960H6R4-F1
#
_cell.length_a   1.000
_cell.length_b   1.000
_cell.length_c   1.000
_cell.angle_alpha   90.00
_cell.angle_beta   90.00
_cell.angle_gamma   90.00
#
_symmetry.space_group_name_H-M   'P 1'
#
loop_
_entity.id
_entity.type
_entity.pdbx_description
1 polymer ?
#
loop_
_entity_poly.entity_id
_entity_poly.type
_entity_poly.pdbx_seq_one_letter_code
_entity_poly.pdbx_strand_id
1 'polypeptide(L)' 'MSQPTTWEYATVPLLTHATKQILDQWGADGWELVAVLPG' A
#
# COMPACT_ATOMS: atom_id res chain seq x y z
N MET A 1 1.84 -18.40 24.60
CA MET A 1 2.38 -18.61 23.24
C MET A 1 2.09 -17.35 22.45
N SER A 2 3.11 -16.57 22.10
CA SER A 2 2.92 -15.37 21.27
C SER A 2 2.66 -15.83 19.84
N GLN A 3 1.44 -15.61 19.34
CA GLN A 3 1.14 -15.86 17.93
C GLN A 3 1.95 -14.86 17.09
N PRO A 4 2.62 -15.29 16.01
CA PRO A 4 3.34 -14.37 15.14
C PRO A 4 2.33 -13.39 14.53
N THR A 5 2.61 -12.09 14.62
CA THR A 5 1.85 -11.08 13.88
C THR A 5 2.09 -11.31 12.40
N THR A 6 1.06 -11.75 11.68
CA THR A 6 1.10 -11.85 10.22
C THR A 6 0.63 -10.52 9.64
N TRP A 7 1.39 -9.98 8.70
CA TRP A 7 1.07 -8.72 8.02
C TRP A 7 0.57 -9.04 6.61
N GLU A 8 -0.48 -8.35 6.18
CA GLU A 8 -1.01 -8.45 4.83
C GLU A 8 -0.36 -7.39 3.94
N TYR A 9 0.00 -7.76 2.71
CA TYR A 9 0.61 -6.86 1.73
C TYR A 9 -0.19 -6.88 0.43
N ALA A 10 -0.48 -5.70 -0.10
CA ALA A 10 -1.15 -5.52 -1.38
C ALA A 10 -0.23 -4.81 -2.38
N THR A 11 -0.16 -5.32 -3.61
CA THR A 11 0.57 -4.69 -4.72
C THR A 11 -0.41 -4.10 -5.71
N VAL A 12 -0.34 -2.79 -5.92
CA VAL A 12 -1.18 -2.07 -6.89
C VAL A 12 -0.36 -1.25 -7.86
N PRO A 13 -0.77 -1.15 -9.14
CA PRO A 13 -0.08 -0.32 -10.11
C PRO A 13 -0.31 1.16 -9.81
N LEU A 14 0.77 1.94 -9.75
CA LEU A 14 0.70 3.40 -9.66
C LEU A 14 0.66 3.98 -11.07
N LEU A 15 -0.42 4.68 -11.38
CA LEU A 15 -0.58 5.39 -12.64
C LEU A 15 0.00 6.81 -12.50
N THR A 16 0.94 7.22 -13.35
CA THR A 16 1.66 8.51 -13.24
C THR A 16 0.74 9.74 -13.07
N HIS A 17 -0.45 9.72 -13.68
CA HIS A 17 -1.42 10.81 -13.62
C HIS A 17 -2.41 10.69 -12.44
N ALA A 18 -2.36 9.61 -11.65
CA ALA A 18 -3.27 9.33 -10.55
C ALA A 18 -2.58 8.78 -9.28
N THR A 19 -1.24 8.78 -9.21
CA THR A 19 -0.48 8.23 -8.08
C THR A 19 -0.96 8.75 -6.73
N LYS A 20 -1.15 10.07 -6.61
CA LYS A 20 -1.65 10.70 -5.38
C LYS A 20 -3.03 10.16 -5.00
N GLN A 21 -3.97 10.14 -5.95
CA GLN A 21 -5.32 9.65 -5.71
C GLN A 21 -5.32 8.18 -5.25
N ILE A 22 -4.48 7.34 -5.85
CA ILE A 22 -4.33 5.94 -5.47
C ILE A 22 -3.82 5.87 -4.02
N LEU A 23 -2.69 6.51 -3.71
CA LEU A 23 -2.12 6.48 -2.35
C LEU A 23 -3.06 7.05 -1.28
N ASP A 24 -3.77 8.14 -1.58
CA ASP A 24 -4.75 8.73 -0.67
C ASP A 24 -5.90 7.75 -0.34
N GLN A 25 -6.38 6.99 -1.34
CA GLN A 25 -7.43 5.98 -1.14
C GLN A 25 -6.94 4.85 -0.23
N TRP A 26 -5.76 4.28 -0.51
CA TRP A 26 -5.19 3.21 0.32
C TRP A 26 -4.89 3.68 1.74
N GLY A 27 -4.38 4.91 1.90
CA GLY A 27 -4.18 5.53 3.21
C GLY A 27 -5.50 5.73 3.97
N ALA A 28 -6.57 6.14 3.29
CA ALA A 28 -7.91 6.24 3.89
C ALA A 28 -8.49 4.88 4.29
N ASP A 29 -8.15 3.83 3.55
CA ASP A 29 -8.52 2.43 3.85
C ASP A 29 -7.67 1.82 4.97
N GLY A 30 -6.70 2.57 5.52
CA GLY A 30 -5.87 2.17 6.66
C GLY A 30 -4.60 1.41 6.29
N TRP A 31 -4.20 1.41 5.01
CA TRP A 31 -2.97 0.78 4.57
C TRP A 31 -1.78 1.73 4.71
N GLU A 32 -0.64 1.18 5.12
CA GLU A 32 0.62 1.89 5.17
C GLU A 32 1.45 1.63 3.91
N LEU A 33 1.93 2.69 3.28
CA LEU A 33 2.83 2.58 2.13
C LEU A 33 4.21 2.12 2.60
N VAL A 34 4.64 0.95 2.12
CA VAL A 34 5.96 0.36 2.47
C VAL A 34 7.01 0.65 1.41
N ALA A 35 6.68 0.55 0.13
CA ALA A 35 7.62 0.75 -0.96
C ALA A 35 6.94 1.20 -2.25
N VAL A 36 7.69 1.92 -3.09
CA VAL A 36 7.31 2.25 -4.47
C VAL A 36 8.38 1.67 -5.39
N LEU A 37 7.96 0.78 -6.30
CA LEU A 37 8.86 0.16 -7.27
C LEU A 37 8.83 0.94 -8.58
N PRO A 38 9.99 1.37 -9.12
CA PRO A 38 10.06 1.93 -10.47
C PRO A 38 9.79 0.83 -11.51
N GLY A 39 9.07 1.19 -12.57
CA GLY A 39 8.82 0.35 -13.75
C GLY A 39 9.48 0.93 -14.99
#